data_AF-E8RPA3-F1
#
_entry.id   AF-E8RPA3-F1
#
_cell.length_a   1.000
_cell.length_b   1.000
_cell.length_c   1.000
_cell.angle_alpha   90.00
_cell.angle_beta   90.00
_cell.angle_gamma   90.00
#
_symmetry.space_group_name_H-M   'P 1'
#
loop_
_entity.id
_entity.type
_entity.pdbx_description
1 polymer ?
#
loop_
_entity_poly.entity_id
_entity_poly.type
_entity_poly.pdbx_seq_one_letter_code
_entity_poly.pdbx_strand_id
1 'polypeptide(L)'
;MARATRVFTTKAVADLLDEDIELIEEIACNPDNIDYGEMLHIYDGSEHGATGFTDRGIQCIEEMLEEARNWDGGLRGFLVANHSEPEAIERIMAKEQARIEAQSQEKP
;
A
#
# COMPACT_ATOMS: atom_id res chain seq x y z
N MET A 1 -10.52 -2.93 21.46
CA MET A 1 -10.76 -3.64 20.19
C MET A 1 -10.58 -5.13 20.40
N ALA A 2 -11.30 -5.96 19.66
CA ALA A 2 -11.02 -7.40 19.66
C ALA A 2 -9.64 -7.63 19.04
N ARG A 3 -8.87 -8.56 19.59
CA ARG A 3 -7.54 -8.89 19.06
C ARG A 3 -7.69 -9.43 17.64
N ALA A 4 -6.89 -8.93 16.70
CA ALA A 4 -6.86 -9.46 15.34
C ALA A 4 -6.58 -10.98 15.39
N THR A 5 -7.40 -11.74 14.66
CA THR A 5 -7.26 -13.21 14.55
C THR A 5 -6.73 -13.63 13.18
N ARG A 6 -6.58 -12.66 12.27
CA ARG A 6 -6.14 -12.84 10.89
C ARG A 6 -5.06 -11.80 10.59
N VAL A 7 -4.08 -12.21 9.80
CA VAL A 7 -3.03 -11.36 9.25
C VAL A 7 -2.90 -11.71 7.78
N PHE A 8 -2.82 -10.70 6.94
CA PHE A 8 -2.73 -10.80 5.49
C PHE A 8 -1.33 -10.36 5.07
N THR A 9 -0.65 -11.14 4.21
CA THR A 9 0.64 -10.72 3.66
C THR A 9 0.47 -9.50 2.77
N THR A 10 1.53 -8.71 2.54
CA THR A 10 1.50 -7.56 1.62
C THR A 10 0.87 -7.91 0.27
N LYS A 11 1.24 -9.07 -0.29
CA LYS A 11 0.64 -9.57 -1.54
C LYS A 11 -0.87 -9.79 -1.43
N ALA A 12 -1.34 -10.42 -0.36
CA ALA A 12 -2.77 -10.65 -0.16
C ALA A 12 -3.55 -9.33 0.02
N VAL A 13 -2.92 -8.32 0.60
CA VAL A 13 -3.51 -6.96 0.71
C VAL A 13 -3.57 -6.30 -0.66
N ALA A 14 -2.50 -6.35 -1.45
CA ALA A 14 -2.47 -5.81 -2.80
C ALA A 14 -3.57 -6.44 -3.68
N ASP A 15 -3.71 -7.77 -3.64
CA ASP A 15 -4.76 -8.51 -4.33
C ASP A 15 -6.18 -8.14 -3.83
N LEU A 16 -6.34 -7.88 -2.53
CA LEU A 16 -7.62 -7.51 -1.91
C LEU A 16 -8.08 -6.10 -2.31
N LEU A 17 -7.14 -5.16 -2.37
CA LEU A 17 -7.40 -3.76 -2.67
C LEU A 17 -7.36 -3.43 -4.17
N ASP A 18 -6.97 -4.39 -5.02
CA ASP A 18 -6.68 -4.16 -6.44
C ASP A 18 -5.66 -3.02 -6.63
N GLU A 19 -4.57 -3.10 -5.85
CA GLU A 19 -3.50 -2.11 -5.80
C GLU A 19 -2.16 -2.73 -6.17
N ASP A 20 -1.22 -1.87 -6.58
CA ASP A 20 0.15 -2.33 -6.82
C ASP A 20 0.86 -2.70 -5.51
N ILE A 21 1.48 -3.88 -5.47
CA ILE A 21 2.24 -4.33 -4.30
C ILE A 21 3.38 -3.36 -3.93
N GLU A 22 4.08 -2.78 -4.92
CA GLU A 22 5.15 -1.80 -4.64
C GLU A 22 4.58 -0.54 -3.97
N LEU A 23 3.36 -0.11 -4.33
CA LEU A 23 2.71 1.03 -3.68
C LEU A 23 2.36 0.71 -2.22
N ILE A 24 1.87 -0.50 -1.94
CA ILE A 24 1.61 -0.94 -0.55
C ILE A 24 2.92 -0.98 0.25
N GLU A 25 4.01 -1.43 -0.35
CA GLU A 25 5.33 -1.47 0.28
C GLU A 25 5.88 -0.06 0.57
N GLU A 26 5.74 0.88 -0.36
CA GLU A 26 6.13 2.29 -0.14
C GLU A 26 5.34 2.93 1.00
N ILE A 27 4.03 2.68 1.10
CA ILE A 27 3.21 3.15 2.23
C ILE A 27 3.67 2.51 3.54
N ALA A 28 3.92 1.20 3.54
CA ALA A 28 4.33 0.45 4.72
C ALA A 28 5.78 0.71 5.15
N CYS A 29 6.60 1.30 4.28
CA CYS A 29 7.99 1.67 4.58
C CYS A 29 8.07 2.71 5.71
N ASN A 30 7.07 3.58 5.82
CA ASN A 30 6.92 4.46 6.97
C ASN A 30 6.00 3.81 8.02
N PRO A 31 6.52 3.36 9.18
CA PRO A 31 5.71 2.71 10.20
C PRO A 31 4.66 3.64 10.82
N ASP A 32 4.82 4.96 10.72
CA ASP A 32 3.84 5.93 11.24
C ASP A 32 2.55 5.97 10.39
N ASN A 33 2.56 5.40 9.18
CA ASN A 33 1.37 5.29 8.35
C ASN A 33 0.39 4.22 8.85
N ILE A 34 0.86 3.27 9.65
CA ILE A 34 0.05 2.13 10.12
C ILE A 34 -0.02 2.14 11.64
N ASP A 35 -1.24 1.99 12.17
CA ASP A 35 -1.46 1.94 13.62
C ASP A 35 -0.58 0.87 14.29
N TYR A 36 -0.09 1.20 15.49
CA TYR A 36 0.83 0.34 16.22
C TYR A 36 0.25 -1.05 16.48
N GLY A 37 0.96 -2.09 16.06
CA GLY A 37 0.55 -3.48 16.20
C GLY A 37 -0.34 -4.00 15.06
N GLU A 38 -0.67 -3.16 14.09
CA GLU A 38 -1.49 -3.52 12.94
C GLU A 38 -0.65 -3.89 11.69
N MET A 39 0.64 -3.53 11.68
CA MET A 39 1.68 -4.06 10.79
C MET A 39 2.62 -5.00 11.58
N LEU A 40 2.88 -6.18 11.03
CA LEU A 40 3.72 -7.21 11.64
C LEU A 40 4.81 -7.65 10.67
N HIS A 41 6.04 -7.75 11.18
CA HIS A 41 7.11 -8.47 10.51
C HIS A 41 7.15 -9.92 10.98
N ILE A 42 7.02 -10.83 10.04
CA ILE A 42 6.97 -12.28 10.22
C ILE A 42 8.32 -12.85 9.78
N TYR A 43 9.06 -13.42 10.73
CA TYR A 43 10.30 -14.14 10.43
C TYR A 43 9.96 -15.58 10.05
N ASP A 44 10.15 -15.92 8.78
CA ASP A 44 9.88 -17.25 8.22
C ASP A 44 11.16 -18.09 7.98
N GLY A 45 12.32 -17.56 8.37
CA GLY A 45 13.63 -18.16 8.15
C GLY A 45 14.33 -17.68 6.88
N SER A 46 13.68 -16.86 6.05
CA SER A 46 14.35 -16.07 5.01
C SER A 46 15.09 -14.86 5.62
N GLU A 47 15.98 -14.25 4.83
CA GLU A 47 16.74 -13.06 5.25
C GLU A 47 15.83 -11.86 5.55
N HIS A 48 14.77 -11.68 4.78
CA HIS A 48 13.90 -10.51 4.84
C HIS A 48 12.57 -10.76 5.56
N GLY A 49 12.18 -12.02 5.74
CA GLY A 49 10.87 -12.38 6.28
C GLY A 49 9.73 -11.93 5.38
N ALA A 50 8.55 -11.74 5.97
CA ALA A 50 7.37 -11.20 5.31
C ALA A 50 6.74 -10.10 6.15
N THR A 51 6.18 -9.08 5.50
CA THR A 51 5.33 -8.08 6.16
C THR A 51 3.87 -8.51 6.03
N GLY A 52 3.11 -8.35 7.10
CA GLY A 52 1.69 -8.64 7.12
C GLY A 52 0.88 -7.61 7.91
N PHE A 53 -0.40 -7.52 7.58
CA PHE A 53 -1.32 -6.52 8.09
C PHE A 53 -2.55 -7.18 8.69
N THR A 54 -3.06 -6.62 9.77
CA THR A 54 -4.36 -7.00 10.32
C THR A 54 -5.49 -6.37 9.51
N ASP A 55 -6.75 -6.68 9.86
CA ASP A 55 -7.91 -6.00 9.29
C ASP A 55 -7.85 -4.46 9.49
N ARG A 56 -7.34 -3.97 10.64
CA ARG A 56 -7.17 -2.52 10.86
C ARG A 56 -5.99 -1.97 10.07
N GLY A 57 -4.91 -2.73 9.93
CA GLY A 57 -3.76 -2.31 9.12
C GLY A 57 -4.13 -2.13 7.65
N ILE A 58 -5.02 -2.97 7.12
CA ILE A 58 -5.59 -2.82 5.77
C ILE A 58 -6.38 -1.51 5.67
N GLN A 59 -7.19 -1.18 6.68
CA GLN A 59 -7.92 0.10 6.68
C GLN A 59 -6.98 1.31 6.73
N CYS A 60 -5.87 1.25 7.48
CA CYS A 60 -4.85 2.30 7.45
C CYS A 60 -4.27 2.49 6.03
N ILE A 61 -4.03 1.39 5.31
CA ILE A 61 -3.55 1.42 3.93
C ILE A 61 -4.59 2.08 3.00
N GLU A 62 -5.87 1.70 3.10
CA GLU A 62 -6.95 2.32 2.32
C GLU A 62 -7.04 3.84 2.60
N GLU A 63 -7.03 4.24 3.88
CA GLU A 63 -7.02 5.64 4.31
C GLU A 63 -5.82 6.38 3.72
N MET A 64 -4.63 5.78 3.75
CA MET A 64 -3.40 6.39 3.23
C MET A 64 -3.41 6.50 1.71
N LEU A 65 -3.97 5.52 1.00
CA LEU A 65 -4.14 5.56 -0.45
C LEU A 65 -5.10 6.67 -0.87
N GLU A 66 -6.20 6.85 -0.15
CA GLU A 66 -7.13 7.96 -0.38
C GLU A 66 -6.46 9.31 -0.13
N GLU A 67 -5.69 9.46 0.95
CA GLU A 67 -4.94 10.68 1.24
C GLU A 67 -3.89 10.96 0.16
N ALA A 68 -3.10 9.96 -0.20
CA ALA A 68 -2.04 10.08 -1.21
C ALA A 68 -2.60 10.51 -2.58
N ARG A 69 -3.74 9.97 -3.00
CA ARG A 69 -4.40 10.34 -4.27
C ARG A 69 -5.00 11.74 -4.25
N ASN A 70 -5.46 12.21 -3.09
CA ASN A 70 -6.03 13.54 -2.91
C ASN A 70 -5.00 14.61 -2.50
N TRP A 71 -3.73 14.22 -2.33
CA TRP A 71 -2.62 15.10 -1.97
C TRP A 71 -2.39 16.19 -3.05
N ASP A 72 -1.79 17.32 -2.67
CA ASP A 72 -1.39 18.37 -3.62
C ASP A 72 -0.25 17.89 -4.53
N GLY A 73 -0.57 17.58 -5.79
CA GLY A 73 0.32 16.85 -6.71
C GLY A 73 -0.01 15.35 -6.85
N GLY A 74 -1.09 14.89 -6.22
CA GLY A 74 -1.60 13.52 -6.28
C GLY A 74 -0.63 12.47 -5.78
N LEU A 75 -0.86 11.21 -6.20
CA LEU A 75 -0.05 10.07 -5.78
C LEU A 75 1.44 10.27 -6.08
N ARG A 76 1.78 10.88 -7.22
CA ARG A 76 3.17 11.18 -7.58
C ARG A 76 3.81 12.18 -6.60
N GLY A 77 3.08 13.24 -6.23
CA GLY A 77 3.55 14.22 -5.25
C GLY A 77 3.79 13.60 -3.88
N PHE A 78 2.87 12.71 -3.46
CA PHE A 78 3.02 11.93 -2.23
C PHE A 78 4.28 11.05 -2.23
N LEU A 79 4.52 10.28 -3.29
CA LEU A 79 5.71 9.41 -3.37
C LEU A 79 7.03 10.21 -3.36
N VAL A 80 7.06 11.36 -4.06
CA VAL A 80 8.23 12.26 -4.02
C VAL A 80 8.44 12.82 -2.61
N ALA A 81 7.37 13.19 -1.91
CA ALA A 81 7.45 13.69 -0.53
C ALA A 81 7.93 12.63 0.47
N ASN A 82 7.63 11.34 0.20
CA ASN A 82 8.11 10.20 0.98
C ASN A 82 9.53 9.74 0.59
N HIS A 83 10.21 10.46 -0.30
CA HIS A 83 11.56 10.11 -0.76
C HIS A 83 11.66 8.73 -1.43
N SER A 84 10.57 8.27 -2.07
CA SER A 84 10.59 7.05 -2.87
C SER A 84 11.60 7.16 -4.00
N GLU A 85 12.23 6.03 -4.35
CA GLU A 85 13.22 5.98 -5.43
C GLU A 85 12.59 6.35 -6.78
N PRO A 86 13.24 7.17 -7.63
CA PRO A 86 12.65 7.62 -8.89
C PRO A 86 12.17 6.50 -9.81
N GLU A 87 12.90 5.37 -9.84
CA GLU A 87 12.50 4.20 -10.63
C GLU A 87 11.24 3.52 -10.08
N ALA A 88 11.07 3.47 -8.76
CA ALA A 88 9.87 2.94 -8.13
C ALA A 88 8.67 3.84 -8.43
N ILE A 89 8.84 5.17 -8.36
CA ILE A 89 7.80 6.14 -8.70
C ILE A 89 7.30 5.91 -10.13
N GLU A 90 8.18 5.75 -11.11
CA GLU A 90 7.75 5.52 -12.49
C GLU A 90 7.00 4.19 -12.67
N ARG A 91 7.43 3.11 -12.01
CA ARG A 91 6.72 1.81 -12.06
C ARG A 91 5.35 1.89 -11.42
N ILE A 92 5.24 2.49 -10.25
CA ILE A 92 3.97 2.67 -9.52
C ILE A 92 3.02 3.54 -10.35
N MET A 93 3.50 4.67 -10.87
CA MET A 93 2.66 5.57 -11.68
C MET A 93 2.21 4.94 -12.99
N ALA A 94 3.02 4.09 -13.62
CA ALA A 94 2.60 3.35 -14.81
C ALA A 94 1.44 2.39 -14.50
N LYS A 95 1.47 1.71 -13.35
CA LYS A 95 0.39 0.84 -12.90
C LYS A 95 -0.86 1.61 -12.46
N GLU A 96 -0.70 2.74 -11.76
CA GLU A 96 -1.82 3.62 -11.40
C GLU A 96 -2.52 4.16 -12.66
N GLN A 97 -1.75 4.55 -13.68
CA GLN A 97 -2.32 5.00 -14.95
C GLN A 97 -3.12 3.88 -15.65
N ALA A 98 -2.59 2.65 -15.68
CA ALA A 98 -3.29 1.50 -16.23
C ALA A 98 -4.58 1.19 -15.44
N ARG A 99 -4.56 1.35 -14.12
CA ARG A 99 -5.73 1.19 -13.25
C ARG A 99 -6.83 2.21 -13.55
N ILE A 100 -6.46 3.48 -13.66
CA ILE A 100 -7.39 4.58 -13.99
C ILE A 100 -8.02 4.36 -15.38
N GLU A 101 -7.23 3.89 -16.35
CA GLU A 101 -7.71 3.55 -17.69
C GLU A 101 -8.69 2.38 -17.67
N ALA A 102 -8.40 1.31 -16.93
CA ALA A 102 -9.30 0.17 -16.78
C ALA A 102 -10.65 0.58 -16.18
N GLN A 103 -10.62 1.39 -15.11
CA GLN A 103 -11.83 1.90 -14.45
C GLN A 103 -12.63 2.86 -15.35
N SER A 104 -11.96 3.58 -16.26
CA SER A 104 -12.62 4.48 -17.21
C SER A 104 -13.32 3.72 -18.36
N GLN A 105 -12.85 2.51 -18.69
CA GLN A 105 -13.42 1.67 -19.74
C GLN A 105 -14.63 0.84 -19.29
N GLU A 106 -14.83 0.67 -17.98
CA GLU A 106 -15.97 -0.06 -17.40
C GLU A 106 -17.25 0.78 -17.22
N LYS A 107 -17.22 2.08 -17.55
CA LYS A 107 -18.37 2.98 -17.40
C LYS A 107 -19.21 3.02 -18.70
N PRO A 108 -20.50 2.60 -18.67
CA PRO A 108 -21.37 2.59 -19.85
C PRO A 108 -21.81 3.99 -20.31
#